data_AF-A0A0N4UCF9-F1
#
_entry.id   AF-A0A0N4UCF9-F1
#
_cell.length_a   1.000
_cell.length_b   1.000
_cell.length_c   1.000
_cell.angle_alpha   90.00
_cell.angle_beta   90.00
_cell.angle_gamma   90.00
#
_symmetry.space_group_name_H-M   'P 1'
#
loop_
_entity.id
_entity.type
_entity.pdbx_description
1 polymer ?
#
loop_
_entity_poly.entity_id
_entity_poly.type
_entity_poly.pdbx_seq_one_letter_code
_entity_poly.pdbx_strand_id
1 'polypeptide(L)'
;MSLIINQIMRLGSIILVILQYSTVDVFHIGVFKLGQIFEDFGCLSTNVMCGTNMVFYKIEEDDTSQLSGKCLQRCSCLDTKYLEINGKCVQKELLYELVNDSECRLVGSSCGENMVLQIFSKFNESCVDICVCAKNFMENDIGCVQCDWDEDNHDDNDGDNNDNISSTTTSYPSMPPYRLGQRVFDAVCSLRDQSCGNNMIFETIRYSKHAFCTQKCVCDRNSEEKNGECVITNNSECAKNRKKTLENRNKVEIRYIRAGKSRLNEIFHEIECMLERHSCGPNMELVAIGLSPGNKDSKCIMQCQCAYGFIEANGRCSKIIKNIDKRINCMRGKCILNEVVQDVSCSLKGQFCGRNMRFVLIKQSVVRQHYISIGNCVVQCKCDKEYIERNGKCIREQGKTTKTKNICLLENGCETGMTVHDEGCHLTGKKCGNNMIFKVVNSTVRNETYSIYCTQRCSCINSNFIYSERNSGCEQQSTTVSSPTTTSHNIITVGMHDFEMYIGKEYNIGEEISDLGCRLRNRLCGINKKFIVVGEYAAEHDPTIRGCIERCSCIMAGPGGCMQNF
;
A
#
# COMPACT_ATOMS: atom_id res chain seq x y z
N MET A 1 11.75 39.39 -43.10
CA MET A 1 10.86 39.34 -41.91
C MET A 1 9.91 38.14 -41.91
N SER A 2 9.14 37.88 -42.97
CA SER A 2 8.15 36.76 -42.99
C SER A 2 8.77 35.36 -42.74
N LEU A 3 10.00 35.11 -43.22
CA LEU A 3 10.72 33.85 -42.94
C LEU A 3 11.15 33.67 -41.47
N ILE A 4 11.42 34.77 -40.76
CA ILE A 4 11.85 34.73 -39.34
C ILE A 4 10.63 34.47 -38.44
N ILE A 5 9.48 35.06 -38.77
CA ILE A 5 8.23 34.87 -38.03
C ILE A 5 7.78 33.39 -38.10
N ASN A 6 7.95 32.72 -39.25
CA ASN A 6 7.60 31.31 -39.41
C ASN A 6 8.51 30.35 -38.62
N GLN A 7 9.79 30.71 -38.45
CA GLN A 7 10.74 29.95 -37.61
C GLN A 7 10.41 30.10 -36.11
N ILE A 8 10.07 31.31 -35.66
CA ILE A 8 9.70 31.57 -34.25
C ILE A 8 8.39 30.85 -33.88
N MET A 9 7.41 30.78 -34.79
CA MET A 9 6.14 30.06 -34.55
C MET A 9 6.34 28.53 -34.42
N ARG A 10 7.32 27.95 -35.13
CA ARG A 10 7.65 26.52 -35.00
C ARG A 10 8.39 26.20 -33.70
N LEU A 11 9.26 27.08 -33.23
CA LEU A 11 9.96 26.91 -31.95
C LEU A 11 9.04 27.17 -30.75
N GLY A 12 8.12 28.14 -30.83
CA GLY A 12 7.14 28.40 -29.78
C GLY A 12 6.22 27.21 -29.50
N SER A 13 5.90 26.43 -30.52
CA SER A 13 5.08 25.21 -30.35
C SER A 13 5.83 24.07 -29.66
N ILE A 14 7.15 23.99 -29.80
CA ILE A 14 7.97 22.97 -29.12
C ILE A 14 8.17 23.37 -27.64
N ILE A 15 8.34 24.65 -27.34
CA ILE A 15 8.48 25.15 -25.97
C ILE A 15 7.16 25.03 -25.19
N LEU A 16 6.00 25.22 -25.84
CA LEU A 16 4.70 25.05 -25.18
C LEU A 16 4.40 23.59 -24.81
N VAL A 17 4.94 22.61 -25.55
CA VAL A 17 4.76 21.17 -25.24
C VAL A 17 5.62 20.74 -24.04
N ILE A 18 6.75 21.40 -23.77
CA ILE A 18 7.61 21.07 -22.63
C ILE A 18 7.02 21.62 -21.31
N LEU A 19 6.32 22.76 -21.34
CA LEU A 19 5.76 23.38 -20.12
C LEU A 19 4.48 22.70 -19.58
N GLN A 20 3.81 21.84 -20.35
CA GLN A 20 2.63 21.10 -19.87
C GLN A 20 2.95 19.86 -19.01
N TYR A 21 4.22 19.57 -18.72
CA TYR A 21 4.61 18.42 -17.90
C TYR A 21 4.89 18.74 -16.41
N SER A 22 4.68 19.97 -15.95
CA SER A 22 5.17 20.42 -14.62
C SER A 22 4.16 20.42 -13.47
N THR A 23 2.94 19.91 -13.65
CA THR A 23 1.95 19.78 -12.56
C THR A 23 1.51 18.33 -12.43
N VAL A 24 2.46 17.46 -12.08
CA VAL A 24 2.10 16.19 -11.48
C VAL A 24 1.64 16.53 -10.08
N ASP A 25 0.32 16.53 -9.88
CA ASP A 25 -0.32 16.53 -8.56
C ASP A 25 0.48 15.65 -7.62
N VAL A 26 0.71 16.10 -6.39
CA VAL A 26 1.36 15.33 -5.32
C VAL A 26 0.42 14.18 -4.97
N PHE A 27 0.47 13.13 -5.78
CA PHE A 27 -0.41 11.98 -5.72
C PHE A 27 -0.17 11.26 -4.41
N HIS A 28 -1.28 10.97 -3.72
CA HIS A 28 -1.36 10.12 -2.54
C HIS A 28 -0.33 8.99 -2.58
N ILE A 29 0.74 9.19 -1.80
CA ILE A 29 1.85 8.29 -1.59
C ILE A 29 1.28 6.92 -1.21
N GLY A 30 1.42 5.94 -2.10
CA GLY A 30 1.11 4.55 -1.79
C GLY A 30 1.94 4.09 -0.59
N VAL A 31 1.42 3.14 0.20
CA VAL A 31 2.12 2.65 1.40
C VAL A 31 3.49 2.09 1.00
N PHE A 32 4.57 2.70 1.49
CA PHE A 32 5.94 2.23 1.27
C PHE A 32 6.29 1.17 2.31
N LYS A 33 7.19 0.25 1.95
CA LYS A 33 7.69 -0.77 2.88
C LYS A 33 8.85 -0.20 3.70
N LEU A 34 8.97 -0.62 4.96
CA LEU A 34 10.16 -0.34 5.76
C LEU A 34 11.42 -0.78 5.01
N GLY A 35 12.42 0.09 4.97
CA GLY A 35 13.66 -0.10 4.23
C GLY A 35 13.61 0.23 2.74
N GLN A 36 12.44 0.53 2.17
CA GLN A 36 12.34 0.88 0.76
C GLN A 36 13.00 2.24 0.49
N ILE A 37 13.84 2.28 -0.54
CA ILE A 37 14.56 3.46 -1.01
C ILE A 37 13.80 4.08 -2.19
N PHE A 38 13.73 5.40 -2.22
CA PHE A 38 13.05 6.20 -3.22
C PHE A 38 13.90 7.42 -3.59
N GLU A 39 13.98 7.75 -4.88
CA GLU A 39 14.64 8.97 -5.37
C GLU A 39 13.61 10.09 -5.44
N ASP A 40 13.85 11.16 -4.69
CA ASP A 40 12.94 12.29 -4.54
C ASP A 40 13.59 13.58 -5.04
N PHE A 41 12.93 14.24 -5.99
CA PHE A 41 13.41 15.49 -6.57
C PHE A 41 13.05 16.65 -5.65
N GLY A 42 14.05 17.33 -5.10
CA GLY A 42 13.86 18.40 -4.12
C GLY A 42 13.55 17.91 -2.72
N CYS A 43 13.63 16.61 -2.45
CA CYS A 43 13.50 16.02 -1.11
C CYS A 43 12.19 16.32 -0.38
N LEU A 44 11.11 16.53 -1.14
CA LEU A 44 9.80 16.96 -0.66
C LEU A 44 9.13 15.96 0.28
N SER A 45 9.52 14.69 0.22
CA SER A 45 8.99 13.61 1.05
C SER A 45 9.76 13.44 2.36
N THR A 46 10.81 14.22 2.64
CA THR A 46 11.57 14.11 3.89
C THR A 46 10.63 14.38 5.07
N ASN A 47 10.64 13.51 6.08
CA ASN A 47 9.74 13.55 7.24
C ASN A 47 8.25 13.32 6.90
N VAL A 48 7.92 12.90 5.68
CA VAL A 48 6.55 12.49 5.32
C VAL A 48 6.34 11.03 5.72
N MET A 49 5.17 10.75 6.31
CA MET A 49 4.77 9.40 6.71
C MET A 49 4.73 8.48 5.50
N CYS A 50 5.51 7.40 5.54
CA CYS A 50 5.59 6.41 4.47
C CYS A 50 4.83 5.11 4.82
N GLY A 51 4.35 5.01 6.08
CA GLY A 51 3.37 4.04 6.56
C GLY A 51 3.19 4.14 8.09
N THR A 52 2.54 3.16 8.73
CA THR A 52 2.29 3.19 10.18
C THR A 52 3.60 3.15 10.96
N ASN A 53 3.85 4.17 11.79
CA ASN A 53 5.10 4.36 12.55
C ASN A 53 6.36 4.37 11.67
N MET A 54 6.22 4.81 10.42
CA MET A 54 7.31 4.91 9.45
C MET A 54 7.31 6.26 8.75
N VAL A 55 8.50 6.81 8.52
CA VAL A 55 8.70 8.11 7.89
C VAL A 55 9.87 8.04 6.92
N PHE A 56 9.83 8.84 5.85
CA PHE A 56 10.96 8.99 4.95
C PHE A 56 12.10 9.79 5.57
N TYR A 57 13.27 9.18 5.62
CA TYR A 57 14.52 9.84 5.97
C TYR A 57 15.43 9.98 4.76
N LYS A 58 16.07 11.15 4.64
CA LYS A 58 17.12 11.40 3.65
C LYS A 58 18.36 10.55 3.99
N ILE A 59 18.82 9.78 3.02
CA ILE A 59 20.06 8.99 3.11
C ILE A 59 21.22 9.76 2.49
N GLU A 60 21.00 10.28 1.28
CA GLU A 60 22.02 10.91 0.46
C GLU A 60 21.38 12.07 -0.32
N GLU A 61 22.09 13.18 -0.45
CA GLU A 61 21.68 14.36 -1.21
C GLU A 61 22.75 14.63 -2.27
N ASP A 62 22.32 14.70 -3.52
CA ASP A 62 23.20 14.98 -4.65
C ASP A 62 23.26 16.50 -4.87
N ASP A 63 24.30 17.12 -4.30
CA ASP A 63 24.59 18.55 -4.41
C ASP A 63 25.04 18.98 -5.83
N THR A 64 25.29 18.05 -6.76
CA THR A 64 25.86 18.42 -8.07
C THR A 64 24.85 19.03 -9.06
N SER A 65 23.55 18.90 -8.78
CA SER A 65 22.49 19.39 -9.65
C SER A 65 22.11 20.85 -9.35
N GLN A 66 22.62 21.80 -10.15
CA GLN A 66 22.24 23.22 -10.08
C GLN A 66 20.73 23.49 -10.21
N LEU A 67 19.97 22.52 -10.73
CA LEU A 67 18.52 22.56 -10.78
C LEU A 67 17.95 21.41 -9.94
N SER A 68 17.42 21.77 -8.77
CA SER A 68 16.70 20.91 -7.81
C SER A 68 17.48 19.68 -7.32
N GLY A 69 18.14 19.82 -6.16
CA GLY A 69 18.85 18.74 -5.48
C GLY A 69 18.01 17.47 -5.41
N LYS A 70 18.54 16.39 -5.99
CA LYS A 70 17.97 15.05 -5.85
C LYS A 70 18.40 14.49 -4.51
N CYS A 71 17.54 13.73 -3.87
CA CYS A 71 18.00 12.90 -2.76
C CYS A 71 17.44 11.48 -2.83
N LEU A 72 18.24 10.59 -2.29
CA LEU A 72 17.84 9.23 -1.97
C LEU A 72 17.21 9.25 -0.57
N GLN A 73 15.97 8.78 -0.45
CA GLN A 73 15.27 8.68 0.82
C GLN A 73 14.90 7.22 1.11
N ARG A 74 14.91 6.83 2.38
CA ARG A 74 14.48 5.52 2.87
C ARG A 74 13.31 5.66 3.82
N CYS A 75 12.29 4.84 3.63
CA CYS A 75 11.23 4.66 4.60
C CYS A 75 11.80 3.93 5.83
N SER A 76 11.91 4.61 6.98
CA SER A 76 12.45 4.05 8.24
C SER A 76 11.45 4.25 9.37
N CYS A 77 11.74 3.72 10.56
CA CYS A 77 10.85 3.91 11.72
C CYS A 77 10.77 5.37 12.15
N LEU A 78 9.57 5.81 12.55
CA LEU A 78 9.20 7.20 12.78
C LEU A 78 10.16 7.95 13.71
N ASP A 79 10.62 7.29 14.76
CA ASP A 79 11.56 7.83 15.73
C ASP A 79 12.25 6.68 16.49
N THR A 80 13.09 7.03 17.46
CA THR A 80 13.85 6.09 18.29
C THR A 80 12.99 5.29 19.27
N LYS A 81 11.69 5.58 19.42
CA LYS A 81 10.75 4.77 20.22
C LYS A 81 10.34 3.50 19.49
N TYR A 82 10.58 3.41 18.19
CA TYR A 82 10.29 2.25 17.37
C TYR A 82 11.59 1.58 16.92
N LEU A 83 11.65 0.25 17.00
CA LEU A 83 12.75 -0.57 16.50
C LEU A 83 12.34 -1.27 15.20
N GLU A 84 13.27 -1.29 14.23
CA GLU A 84 13.12 -2.10 13.02
C GLU A 84 13.39 -3.58 13.36
N ILE A 85 12.33 -4.39 13.41
CA ILE A 85 12.41 -5.84 13.66
C ILE A 85 11.68 -6.56 12.52
N ASN A 86 12.38 -7.44 11.81
CA ASN A 86 11.83 -8.24 10.71
C ASN A 86 11.07 -7.41 9.65
N GLY A 87 11.58 -6.22 9.34
CA GLY A 87 10.98 -5.30 8.36
C GLY A 87 9.68 -4.64 8.84
N LYS A 88 9.50 -4.47 10.16
CA LYS A 88 8.41 -3.72 10.79
C LYS A 88 8.96 -2.79 11.88
N CYS A 89 8.23 -1.72 12.17
CA CYS A 89 8.53 -0.82 13.28
C CYS A 89 7.70 -1.20 14.51
N VAL A 90 8.36 -1.70 15.55
CA VAL A 90 7.73 -2.15 16.80
C VAL A 90 8.08 -1.17 17.92
N GLN A 91 7.09 -0.73 18.69
CA GLN A 91 7.31 0.16 19.83
C GLN A 91 8.16 -0.54 20.88
N LYS A 92 9.22 0.12 21.37
CA LYS A 92 10.14 -0.42 22.38
C LYS A 92 9.44 -0.85 23.67
N GLU A 93 8.36 -0.17 24.05
CA GLU A 93 7.57 -0.53 25.24
C GLU A 93 6.80 -1.85 25.10
N LEU A 94 6.64 -2.41 23.91
CA LEU A 94 6.04 -3.74 23.74
C LEU A 94 7.07 -4.87 23.79
N LEU A 95 8.37 -4.53 23.90
CA LEU A 95 9.46 -5.50 23.91
C LEU A 95 9.85 -6.00 25.31
N TYR A 96 9.05 -5.77 26.37
CA TYR A 96 9.45 -6.12 27.74
C TYR A 96 9.73 -7.62 27.99
N GLU A 97 9.37 -8.53 27.08
CA GLU A 97 9.75 -9.95 27.17
C GLU A 97 11.06 -10.32 26.45
N LEU A 98 11.63 -9.38 25.68
CA LEU A 98 12.83 -9.62 24.90
C LEU A 98 14.05 -9.10 25.67
N VAL A 99 14.88 -10.04 26.13
CA VAL A 99 16.10 -9.74 26.88
C VAL A 99 17.23 -9.51 25.89
N ASN A 100 17.85 -8.32 25.93
CA ASN A 100 19.04 -8.06 25.13
C ASN A 100 20.26 -8.64 25.83
N ASP A 101 20.85 -9.68 25.24
CA ASP A 101 21.94 -10.46 25.77
C ASP A 101 23.22 -10.21 24.95
N SER A 102 24.08 -9.34 25.48
CA SER A 102 25.42 -9.14 24.91
C SER A 102 26.23 -10.43 25.04
N GLU A 103 26.71 -10.96 23.92
CA GLU A 103 27.45 -12.22 23.78
C GLU A 103 26.63 -13.51 23.94
N CYS A 104 25.30 -13.43 24.02
CA CYS A 104 24.42 -14.61 24.05
C CYS A 104 24.70 -15.55 25.26
N ARG A 105 25.02 -14.98 26.44
CA ARG A 105 25.38 -15.72 27.66
C ARG A 105 24.18 -16.18 28.50
N LEU A 106 23.02 -15.58 28.30
CA LEU A 106 21.79 -15.85 29.04
C LEU A 106 20.98 -17.01 28.46
N VAL A 107 21.29 -17.48 27.26
CA VAL A 107 20.61 -18.62 26.62
C VAL A 107 20.62 -19.85 27.54
N GLY A 108 19.44 -20.38 27.84
CA GLY A 108 19.22 -21.49 28.76
C GLY A 108 19.09 -21.08 30.24
N SER A 109 19.36 -19.82 30.59
CA SER A 109 19.08 -19.30 31.94
C SER A 109 17.59 -19.25 32.19
N SER A 110 17.19 -19.52 33.43
CA SER A 110 15.79 -19.40 33.83
C SER A 110 15.32 -17.94 33.73
N CYS A 111 14.14 -17.73 33.13
CA CYS A 111 13.46 -16.44 33.06
C CYS A 111 12.06 -16.48 33.70
N GLY A 112 11.73 -17.58 34.37
CA GLY A 112 10.45 -17.84 35.01
C GLY A 112 10.39 -19.27 35.55
N GLU A 113 9.35 -19.58 36.33
CA GLU A 113 9.09 -20.94 36.77
C GLU A 113 8.85 -21.81 35.55
N ASN A 114 9.68 -22.84 35.37
CA ASN A 114 9.63 -23.74 34.22
C ASN A 114 9.85 -23.05 32.87
N MET A 115 10.54 -21.91 32.83
CA MET A 115 10.87 -21.17 31.61
C MET A 115 12.37 -20.91 31.50
N VAL A 116 12.86 -20.87 30.26
CA VAL A 116 14.26 -20.59 29.91
C VAL A 116 14.35 -19.59 28.75
N LEU A 117 15.43 -18.80 28.74
CA LEU A 117 15.72 -17.89 27.64
C LEU A 117 16.20 -18.67 26.41
N GLN A 118 15.58 -18.41 25.26
CA GLN A 118 15.94 -18.95 23.96
C GLN A 118 16.25 -17.80 22.99
N ILE A 119 17.27 -17.96 22.15
CA ILE A 119 17.62 -16.95 21.14
C ILE A 119 16.43 -16.74 20.19
N PHE A 120 15.85 -15.54 20.23
CA PHE A 120 14.83 -15.10 19.27
C PHE A 120 15.46 -14.52 18.01
N SER A 121 16.53 -13.72 18.18
CA SER A 121 17.27 -13.11 17.07
C SER A 121 18.72 -12.86 17.47
N LYS A 122 19.64 -12.90 16.49
CA LYS A 122 21.07 -12.61 16.71
C LYS A 122 21.55 -11.55 15.73
N PHE A 123 22.12 -10.48 16.24
CA PHE A 123 22.73 -9.39 15.47
C PHE A 123 24.16 -9.16 15.93
N ASN A 124 25.13 -9.41 15.03
CA ASN A 124 26.56 -9.38 15.33
C ASN A 124 26.89 -10.27 16.54
N GLU A 125 27.28 -9.66 17.65
CA GLU A 125 27.65 -10.32 18.91
C GLU A 125 26.57 -10.17 19.99
N SER A 126 25.41 -9.59 19.67
CA SER A 126 24.27 -9.47 20.59
C SER A 126 23.16 -10.43 20.20
N CYS A 127 22.61 -11.11 21.19
CA CYS A 127 21.38 -11.87 21.07
C CYS A 127 20.21 -11.08 21.65
N VAL A 128 19.04 -11.27 21.06
CA VAL A 128 17.76 -10.93 21.66
C VAL A 128 17.12 -12.26 21.99
N ASP A 129 16.92 -12.52 23.28
CA ASP A 129 16.37 -13.77 23.78
C ASP A 129 14.91 -13.58 24.18
N ILE A 130 14.11 -14.62 24.01
CA ILE A 130 12.71 -14.71 24.43
C ILE A 130 12.56 -15.78 25.51
N CYS A 131 11.69 -15.55 26.47
CA CYS A 131 11.39 -16.52 27.52
C CYS A 131 10.39 -17.58 27.01
N VAL A 132 10.76 -18.86 27.04
CA VAL A 132 9.92 -19.99 26.58
C VAL A 132 9.86 -21.09 27.64
N CYS A 133 8.86 -21.98 27.60
CA CYS A 133 8.84 -23.13 28.52
C CYS A 133 10.09 -24.01 28.38
N ALA A 134 10.61 -24.46 29.52
CA ALA A 134 11.74 -25.37 29.62
C ALA A 134 11.40 -26.74 29.00
N LYS A 135 12.43 -27.54 28.71
CA LYS A 135 12.24 -28.93 28.28
C LYS A 135 11.38 -29.68 29.31
N ASN A 136 10.34 -30.35 28.82
CA ASN A 136 9.30 -31.10 29.57
C ASN A 136 8.12 -30.28 30.11
N PHE A 137 8.04 -28.99 29.77
CA PHE A 137 6.91 -28.14 30.12
C PHE A 137 6.20 -27.66 28.86
N MET A 138 4.88 -27.56 28.91
CA MET A 138 4.06 -26.97 27.85
C MET A 138 3.43 -25.68 28.32
N GLU A 139 3.35 -24.72 27.42
CA GLU A 139 2.62 -23.47 27.62
C GLU A 139 1.12 -23.75 27.58
N ASN A 140 0.40 -23.29 28.61
CA ASN A 140 -1.06 -23.22 28.65
C ASN A 140 -1.48 -21.80 29.08
N ASP A 141 -2.78 -21.56 29.22
CA ASP A 141 -3.33 -20.24 29.58
C ASP A 141 -2.84 -19.70 30.94
N ILE A 142 -2.20 -20.53 31.78
CA ILE A 142 -1.74 -20.18 33.14
C ILE A 142 -0.20 -20.10 33.20
N GLY A 143 0.51 -20.65 32.21
CA GLY A 143 1.98 -20.66 32.15
C GLY A 143 2.55 -22.00 31.69
N CYS A 144 3.76 -22.34 32.15
CA CYS A 144 4.45 -23.57 31.77
C CYS A 144 4.17 -24.70 32.76
N VAL A 145 3.37 -25.69 32.34
CA VAL A 145 2.99 -26.86 33.16
C VAL A 145 3.81 -28.09 32.82
N GLN A 146 4.20 -28.84 33.86
CA GLN A 146 4.95 -30.08 33.72
C GLN A 146 4.07 -31.14 33.07
N CYS A 147 4.62 -31.85 32.09
CA CYS A 147 3.95 -33.00 31.53
C CYS A 147 4.07 -34.20 32.50
N ASP A 148 3.16 -34.30 33.47
CA ASP A 148 3.02 -35.52 34.29
C ASP A 148 2.35 -36.61 33.45
N TRP A 149 3.07 -37.69 33.18
CA TRP A 149 2.51 -38.92 32.65
C TRP A 149 2.69 -39.98 33.72
N ASP A 150 1.58 -40.40 34.32
CA ASP A 150 1.57 -41.66 35.07
C ASP A 150 1.91 -42.77 34.07
N GLU A 151 2.93 -43.56 34.40
CA GLU A 151 3.26 -44.81 33.72
C GLU A 151 2.06 -45.75 33.92
N ASP A 152 1.05 -45.62 33.06
CA ASP A 152 0.00 -46.61 32.92
C ASP A 152 0.69 -47.89 32.45
N ASN A 153 1.07 -48.72 33.42
CA ASN A 153 1.45 -50.11 33.28
C ASN A 153 0.27 -50.87 32.66
N HIS A 154 0.07 -50.70 31.36
CA HIS A 154 -0.85 -51.50 30.61
C HIS A 154 -0.06 -52.72 30.14
N ASP A 155 -0.17 -53.78 30.94
CA ASP A 155 0.32 -55.12 30.64
C ASP A 155 -0.07 -55.51 29.22
N ASP A 156 0.91 -55.46 28.33
CA ASP A 156 0.85 -55.96 26.96
C ASP A 156 0.56 -57.46 27.00
N ASN A 157 -0.70 -57.83 26.81
CA ASN A 157 -1.08 -59.19 26.46
C ASN A 157 -1.00 -59.32 24.94
N ASP A 158 0.08 -59.98 24.52
CA ASP A 158 0.44 -60.34 23.16
C ASP A 158 -0.72 -60.98 22.38
N GLY A 159 -1.15 -60.27 21.33
CA GLY A 159 -2.08 -60.77 20.32
C GLY A 159 -1.47 -60.60 18.93
N ASP A 160 -0.66 -61.58 18.54
CA ASP A 160 -0.11 -61.85 17.22
C ASP A 160 -1.04 -61.39 16.08
N ASN A 161 -0.66 -60.33 15.35
CA ASN A 161 -1.23 -60.05 14.04
C ASN A 161 -0.12 -59.63 13.08
N ASN A 162 0.45 -60.66 12.46
CA ASN A 162 1.36 -60.62 11.32
C ASN A 162 0.63 -60.10 10.06
N ASP A 163 0.35 -58.80 9.99
CA ASP A 163 -0.05 -58.17 8.73
C ASP A 163 1.15 -57.48 8.10
N ASN A 164 1.76 -58.25 7.20
CA ASN A 164 2.83 -57.92 6.29
C ASN A 164 2.37 -56.82 5.30
N ILE A 165 2.22 -55.58 5.77
CA ILE A 165 1.93 -54.44 4.91
C ILE A 165 3.23 -54.01 4.23
N SER A 166 3.52 -54.69 3.12
CA SER A 166 4.51 -54.28 2.12
C SER A 166 4.16 -52.87 1.63
N SER A 167 4.91 -51.89 2.14
CA SER A 167 4.84 -50.50 1.71
C SER A 167 5.48 -50.41 0.33
N THR A 168 4.67 -50.47 -0.72
CA THR A 168 5.08 -50.13 -2.08
C THR A 168 5.37 -48.63 -2.14
N THR A 169 6.62 -48.27 -1.87
CA THR A 169 7.18 -46.93 -2.05
C THR A 169 7.21 -46.63 -3.55
N THR A 170 6.26 -45.83 -4.02
CA THR A 170 6.25 -45.31 -5.39
C THR A 170 7.53 -44.50 -5.62
N SER A 171 8.42 -45.03 -6.46
CA SER A 171 9.73 -44.44 -6.77
C SER A 171 9.57 -43.20 -7.65
N TYR A 172 9.36 -42.05 -7.05
CA TYR A 172 9.77 -40.80 -7.70
C TYR A 172 11.31 -40.75 -7.70
N PRO A 173 11.93 -40.15 -8.73
CA PRO A 173 13.39 -40.02 -8.79
C PRO A 173 13.86 -39.39 -7.48
N SER A 174 14.63 -40.15 -6.69
CA SER A 174 15.11 -39.71 -5.40
C SER A 174 15.95 -38.46 -5.62
N MET A 175 15.44 -37.29 -5.24
CA MET A 175 16.30 -36.11 -5.13
C MET A 175 17.46 -36.49 -4.21
N PRO A 176 18.70 -36.13 -4.58
CA PRO A 176 19.84 -36.40 -3.71
C PRO A 176 19.56 -35.80 -2.32
N PRO A 177 19.80 -36.54 -1.23
CA PRO A 177 19.51 -36.07 0.11
C PRO A 177 20.30 -34.78 0.38
N TYR A 178 19.60 -33.76 0.84
CA TYR A 178 20.23 -32.51 1.25
C TYR A 178 21.00 -32.76 2.54
N ARG A 179 22.15 -32.10 2.69
CA ARG A 179 22.94 -32.19 3.93
C ARG A 179 22.35 -31.28 5.00
N LEU A 180 22.51 -31.68 6.26
CA LEU A 180 22.19 -30.81 7.39
C LEU A 180 22.91 -29.47 7.23
N GLY A 181 22.15 -28.39 7.38
CA GLY A 181 22.61 -27.02 7.19
C GLY A 181 22.67 -26.51 5.75
N GLN A 182 22.43 -27.35 4.75
CA GLN A 182 22.39 -26.93 3.35
C GLN A 182 21.26 -25.93 3.12
N ARG A 183 21.59 -24.82 2.44
CA ARG A 183 20.63 -23.78 2.09
C ARG A 183 20.12 -23.98 0.66
N VAL A 184 18.83 -23.72 0.47
CA VAL A 184 18.17 -23.72 -0.83
C VAL A 184 17.44 -22.41 -1.04
N PHE A 185 17.33 -22.01 -2.31
CA PHE A 185 16.54 -20.87 -2.71
C PHE A 185 15.27 -21.38 -3.38
N ASP A 186 14.13 -21.14 -2.74
CA ASP A 186 12.82 -21.53 -3.24
C ASP A 186 12.01 -20.26 -3.54
N ALA A 187 11.66 -20.05 -4.81
CA ALA A 187 10.90 -18.88 -5.25
C ALA A 187 9.57 -18.66 -4.50
N VAL A 188 8.96 -19.74 -3.98
CA VAL A 188 7.61 -19.75 -3.40
C VAL A 188 7.55 -20.38 -2.00
N CYS A 189 8.68 -20.62 -1.33
CA CYS A 189 8.73 -21.26 0.00
C CYS A 189 8.06 -22.66 0.06
N SER A 190 7.81 -23.30 -1.09
CA SER A 190 7.14 -24.60 -1.19
C SER A 190 7.80 -25.73 -0.42
N LEU A 191 9.12 -25.68 -0.18
CA LEU A 191 9.83 -26.73 0.55
C LEU A 191 9.65 -26.62 2.07
N ARG A 192 9.00 -25.59 2.62
CA ARG A 192 8.89 -25.40 4.07
C ARG A 192 8.24 -26.63 4.72
N ASP A 193 8.86 -27.10 5.81
CA ASP A 193 8.44 -28.29 6.57
C ASP A 193 8.44 -29.60 5.77
N GLN A 194 8.96 -29.60 4.54
CA GLN A 194 9.22 -30.82 3.79
C GLN A 194 10.51 -31.48 4.29
N SER A 195 10.53 -32.82 4.23
CA SER A 195 11.73 -33.56 4.58
C SER A 195 12.85 -33.25 3.59
N CYS A 196 14.02 -32.92 4.13
CA CYS A 196 15.26 -32.72 3.35
C CYS A 196 16.27 -33.87 3.57
N GLY A 197 15.94 -34.81 4.47
CA GLY A 197 16.58 -36.12 4.66
C GLY A 197 16.09 -36.78 5.96
N ASN A 198 16.80 -37.81 6.43
CA ASN A 198 16.41 -38.53 7.65
C ASN A 198 16.41 -37.60 8.85
N ASN A 199 15.26 -37.50 9.54
CA ASN A 199 15.09 -36.67 10.74
C ASN A 199 15.36 -35.18 10.49
N MET A 200 15.23 -34.73 9.24
CA MET A 200 15.52 -33.36 8.82
C MET A 200 14.37 -32.75 8.01
N ILE A 201 14.12 -31.46 8.23
CA ILE A 201 13.11 -30.66 7.52
C ILE A 201 13.70 -29.34 7.02
N PHE A 202 13.09 -28.76 5.99
CA PHE A 202 13.43 -27.41 5.54
C PHE A 202 12.76 -26.34 6.43
N GLU A 203 13.57 -25.55 7.11
CA GLU A 203 13.16 -24.37 7.85
C GLU A 203 13.42 -23.10 7.02
N THR A 204 12.48 -22.14 7.06
CA THR A 204 12.65 -20.87 6.36
C THR A 204 13.46 -19.90 7.20
N ILE A 205 14.71 -19.61 6.79
CA ILE A 205 15.57 -18.65 7.50
C ILE A 205 15.25 -17.22 7.09
N ARG A 206 14.97 -17.00 5.79
CA ARG A 206 14.80 -15.65 5.25
C ARG A 206 13.70 -15.63 4.21
N TYR A 207 12.69 -14.81 4.44
CA TYR A 207 11.63 -14.53 3.49
C TYR A 207 11.93 -13.24 2.72
N SER A 208 12.37 -13.33 1.47
CA SER A 208 12.44 -12.15 0.60
C SER A 208 11.08 -12.00 -0.11
N LYS A 209 10.32 -10.96 0.26
CA LYS A 209 8.90 -10.76 -0.13
C LYS A 209 8.61 -10.83 -1.64
N HIS A 210 9.61 -10.80 -2.52
CA HIS A 210 9.40 -10.63 -3.96
C HIS A 210 10.26 -11.50 -4.89
N ALA A 211 11.03 -12.49 -4.41
CA ALA A 211 11.82 -13.30 -5.35
C ALA A 211 12.16 -14.72 -4.90
N PHE A 212 12.41 -14.95 -3.62
CA PHE A 212 12.81 -16.25 -3.12
C PHE A 212 12.81 -16.30 -1.59
N CYS A 213 12.57 -17.49 -1.08
CA CYS A 213 12.79 -17.89 0.28
C CYS A 213 14.12 -18.61 0.38
N THR A 214 14.96 -18.19 1.32
CA THR A 214 16.14 -18.98 1.69
C THR A 214 15.72 -19.93 2.80
N GLN A 215 15.77 -21.22 2.50
CA GLN A 215 15.42 -22.29 3.44
C GLN A 215 16.68 -23.10 3.76
N LYS A 216 16.74 -23.68 4.96
CA LYS A 216 17.86 -24.50 5.45
C LYS A 216 17.34 -25.84 5.90
N CYS A 217 18.06 -26.90 5.54
CA CYS A 217 17.81 -28.21 6.10
C CYS A 217 18.25 -28.24 7.57
N VAL A 218 17.34 -28.49 8.51
CA VAL A 218 17.57 -28.54 9.96
C VAL A 218 17.01 -29.84 10.53
N CYS A 219 17.40 -30.23 11.73
CA CYS A 219 16.77 -31.36 12.40
C CYS A 219 15.29 -31.08 12.65
N ASP A 220 14.46 -32.10 12.50
CA ASP A 220 13.07 -32.00 12.89
C ASP A 220 12.93 -31.82 14.42
N ARG A 221 11.74 -31.47 14.88
CA ARG A 221 11.49 -31.14 16.29
C ARG A 221 11.74 -32.30 17.27
N ASN A 222 11.90 -33.52 16.79
CA ASN A 222 12.10 -34.73 17.60
C ASN A 222 13.54 -35.24 17.54
N SER A 223 14.44 -34.45 16.94
CA SER A 223 15.80 -34.87 16.63
C SER A 223 16.78 -33.75 16.98
N GLU A 224 17.96 -34.13 17.42
CA GLU A 224 19.05 -33.21 17.75
C GLU A 224 20.25 -33.47 16.85
N GLU A 225 20.95 -32.40 16.48
CA GLU A 225 22.18 -32.50 15.72
C GLU A 225 23.30 -33.07 16.61
N LYS A 226 23.79 -34.27 16.28
CA LYS A 226 24.96 -34.90 16.89
C LYS A 226 25.93 -35.27 15.78
N ASN A 227 27.16 -34.74 15.86
CA ASN A 227 28.22 -35.00 14.88
C ASN A 227 27.81 -34.71 13.42
N GLY A 228 26.97 -33.69 13.19
CA GLY A 228 26.48 -33.33 11.86
C GLY A 228 25.33 -34.19 11.33
N GLU A 229 24.77 -35.08 12.15
CA GLU A 229 23.61 -35.91 11.82
C GLU A 229 22.45 -35.63 12.78
N CYS A 230 21.20 -35.75 12.30
CA CYS A 230 20.02 -35.60 13.14
C CYS A 230 19.63 -36.93 13.77
N VAL A 231 19.84 -37.04 15.08
CA VAL A 231 19.55 -38.24 15.86
C VAL A 231 18.27 -38.02 16.66
N ILE A 232 17.33 -38.96 16.57
CA ILE A 232 16.08 -38.92 17.34
C ILE A 232 16.43 -38.86 18.83
N THR A 233 15.86 -37.89 19.54
CA THR A 233 15.99 -37.82 20.98
C THR A 233 15.05 -38.86 21.60
N ASN A 234 15.61 -40.02 21.95
CA ASN A 234 14.86 -41.13 22.58
C ASN A 234 14.17 -40.75 23.91
N ASN A 235 14.46 -39.57 24.47
CA ASN A 235 14.04 -39.16 25.81
C ASN A 235 12.76 -38.31 25.87
N SER A 236 11.93 -38.27 24.83
CA SER A 236 10.55 -37.84 25.08
C SER A 236 9.56 -38.87 24.57
N GLU A 237 9.09 -39.68 25.50
CA GLU A 237 7.83 -40.42 25.36
C GLU A 237 6.68 -39.47 24.97
N CYS A 238 6.77 -38.20 25.40
CA CYS A 238 5.97 -37.07 24.92
C CYS A 238 5.94 -36.96 23.38
N ALA A 239 7.06 -37.12 22.68
CA ALA A 239 7.10 -37.12 21.20
C ALA A 239 6.52 -38.40 20.59
N LYS A 240 6.67 -39.57 21.24
CA LYS A 240 6.12 -40.84 20.73
C LYS A 240 4.59 -40.83 20.75
N ASN A 241 3.98 -40.38 21.84
CA ASN A 241 2.51 -40.32 21.96
C ASN A 241 1.92 -39.19 21.12
N ARG A 242 2.59 -38.03 21.05
CA ARG A 242 2.20 -36.99 20.08
C ARG A 242 2.29 -37.54 18.65
N LYS A 243 3.35 -38.25 18.28
CA LYS A 243 3.49 -38.87 16.96
C LYS A 243 2.36 -39.88 16.69
N LYS A 244 2.02 -40.76 17.63
CA LYS A 244 0.94 -41.77 17.44
C LYS A 244 -0.44 -41.11 17.27
N THR A 245 -0.77 -40.11 18.09
CA THR A 245 -2.04 -39.38 18.04
C THR A 245 -2.13 -38.47 16.80
N LEU A 246 -1.05 -37.77 16.47
CA LEU A 246 -0.97 -36.91 15.29
C LEU A 246 -0.95 -37.76 14.00
N GLU A 247 -0.25 -38.89 13.97
CA GLU A 247 -0.23 -39.79 12.81
C GLU A 247 -1.59 -40.42 12.54
N ASN A 248 -2.32 -40.89 13.56
CA ASN A 248 -3.61 -41.56 13.35
C ASN A 248 -4.71 -40.58 12.95
N ARG A 249 -4.74 -39.36 13.51
CA ARG A 249 -5.75 -38.36 13.16
C ARG A 249 -5.43 -37.62 11.85
N ASN A 250 -4.14 -37.44 11.50
CA ASN A 250 -3.73 -36.67 10.32
C ASN A 250 -3.45 -37.48 9.06
N LYS A 251 -3.28 -38.82 9.14
CA LYS A 251 -2.84 -39.61 7.98
C LYS A 251 -3.79 -39.56 6.77
N VAL A 252 -5.08 -39.31 6.97
CA VAL A 252 -6.05 -39.28 5.86
C VAL A 252 -6.23 -37.85 5.33
N GLU A 253 -6.51 -36.88 6.20
CA GLU A 253 -6.90 -35.52 5.79
C GLU A 253 -5.68 -34.66 5.40
N ILE A 254 -4.58 -34.72 6.15
CA ILE A 254 -3.35 -33.95 5.83
C ILE A 254 -2.66 -34.53 4.59
N ARG A 255 -2.79 -35.83 4.33
CA ARG A 255 -2.18 -36.47 3.15
C ARG A 255 -2.74 -35.90 1.84
N TYR A 256 -4.01 -35.48 1.85
CA TYR A 256 -4.64 -34.85 0.69
C TYR A 256 -4.10 -33.44 0.44
N ILE A 257 -3.96 -32.65 1.50
CA ILE A 257 -3.39 -31.29 1.45
C ILE A 257 -1.91 -31.35 1.05
N ARG A 258 -1.12 -32.24 1.65
CA ARG A 258 0.31 -32.44 1.33
C ARG A 258 0.55 -32.91 -0.10
N ALA A 259 -0.40 -33.63 -0.70
CA ALA A 259 -0.31 -34.00 -2.10
C ALA A 259 -0.52 -32.81 -3.06
N GLY A 260 -0.96 -31.65 -2.56
CA GLY A 260 -1.24 -30.46 -3.38
C GLY A 260 -2.35 -30.69 -4.41
N LYS A 261 -3.28 -31.61 -4.13
CA LYS A 261 -4.36 -32.03 -5.04
C LYS A 261 -5.71 -31.40 -4.71
N SER A 262 -5.77 -30.47 -3.77
CA SER A 262 -7.03 -29.81 -3.42
C SER A 262 -7.54 -28.98 -4.60
N ARG A 263 -8.85 -28.90 -4.73
CA ARG A 263 -9.50 -28.05 -5.73
C ARG A 263 -9.60 -26.63 -5.20
N LEU A 264 -9.55 -25.65 -6.11
CA LEU A 264 -9.82 -24.27 -5.76
C LEU A 264 -11.22 -24.16 -5.13
N ASN A 265 -11.33 -23.39 -4.06
CA ASN A 265 -12.52 -23.20 -3.24
C ASN A 265 -12.99 -24.42 -2.43
N GLU A 266 -12.22 -25.51 -2.38
CA GLU A 266 -12.48 -26.65 -1.50
C GLU A 266 -12.34 -26.26 -0.02
N ILE A 267 -13.27 -26.72 0.82
CA ILE A 267 -13.37 -26.38 2.24
C ILE A 267 -12.81 -27.52 3.10
N PHE A 268 -12.07 -27.16 4.14
CA PHE A 268 -11.46 -28.05 5.10
C PHE A 268 -11.87 -27.65 6.52
N HIS A 269 -11.97 -28.62 7.42
CA HIS A 269 -12.20 -28.37 8.83
C HIS A 269 -10.96 -28.80 9.60
N GLU A 270 -10.37 -27.88 10.34
CA GLU A 270 -9.14 -28.16 11.07
C GLU A 270 -9.21 -27.58 12.49
N ILE A 271 -8.57 -28.26 13.43
CA ILE A 271 -8.48 -27.81 14.81
C ILE A 271 -7.39 -26.73 14.86
N GLU A 272 -7.63 -25.60 15.53
CA GLU A 272 -6.63 -24.53 15.77
C GLU A 272 -6.12 -23.71 14.56
N CYS A 273 -6.62 -23.90 13.34
CA CYS A 273 -6.17 -23.15 12.15
C CYS A 273 -4.66 -23.29 11.84
N MET A 274 -3.98 -24.35 12.29
CA MET A 274 -2.53 -24.51 12.09
C MET A 274 -2.14 -24.61 10.61
N LEU A 275 -3.06 -24.98 9.72
CA LEU A 275 -2.80 -25.06 8.29
C LEU A 275 -3.05 -23.74 7.54
N GLU A 276 -3.38 -22.64 8.22
CA GLU A 276 -3.51 -21.35 7.54
C GLU A 276 -2.20 -21.02 6.77
N ARG A 277 -2.35 -20.52 5.53
CA ARG A 277 -1.26 -20.21 4.59
C ARG A 277 -0.47 -21.40 4.05
N HIS A 278 -0.82 -22.63 4.40
CA HIS A 278 -0.19 -23.79 3.78
C HIS A 278 -0.65 -23.94 2.33
N SER A 279 0.25 -24.42 1.48
CA SER A 279 -0.07 -24.71 0.09
C SER A 279 -1.08 -25.87 0.02
N CYS A 280 -2.21 -25.65 -0.65
CA CYS A 280 -3.18 -26.69 -1.00
C CYS A 280 -3.12 -27.08 -2.48
N GLY A 281 -2.18 -26.50 -3.24
CA GLY A 281 -1.88 -26.84 -4.63
C GLY A 281 -1.15 -25.71 -5.36
N PRO A 282 -0.92 -25.83 -6.67
CA PRO A 282 -0.14 -24.86 -7.43
C PRO A 282 -0.73 -23.45 -7.35
N ASN A 283 0.01 -22.52 -6.75
CA ASN A 283 -0.39 -21.13 -6.54
C ASN A 283 -1.65 -20.95 -5.68
N MET A 284 -1.94 -21.90 -4.81
CA MET A 284 -3.07 -21.89 -3.89
C MET A 284 -2.59 -22.00 -2.45
N GLU A 285 -3.31 -21.38 -1.52
CA GLU A 285 -3.06 -21.45 -0.08
C GLU A 285 -4.38 -21.65 0.68
N LEU A 286 -4.31 -22.32 1.83
CA LEU A 286 -5.42 -22.43 2.76
C LEU A 286 -5.63 -21.10 3.48
N VAL A 287 -6.87 -20.62 3.49
CA VAL A 287 -7.27 -19.39 4.17
C VAL A 287 -8.40 -19.70 5.13
N ALA A 288 -8.29 -19.27 6.39
CA ALA A 288 -9.38 -19.36 7.35
C ALA A 288 -10.53 -18.44 6.90
N ILE A 289 -11.70 -19.03 6.63
CA ILE A 289 -12.92 -18.30 6.24
C ILE A 289 -13.91 -18.16 7.38
N GLY A 290 -13.73 -18.92 8.47
CA GLY A 290 -14.55 -18.80 9.67
C GLY A 290 -14.13 -19.78 10.77
N LEU A 291 -14.78 -19.64 11.91
CA LEU A 291 -14.74 -20.61 13.00
C LEU A 291 -16.10 -21.31 13.04
N SER A 292 -16.09 -22.63 13.04
CA SER A 292 -17.30 -23.43 13.24
C SER A 292 -17.75 -23.29 14.70
N PRO A 293 -18.96 -22.77 14.97
CA PRO A 293 -19.51 -22.74 16.31
C PRO A 293 -19.87 -24.17 16.72
N GLY A 294 -19.01 -24.83 17.48
CA GLY A 294 -19.21 -26.22 17.92
C GLY A 294 -18.52 -26.48 19.25
N ASN A 295 -19.16 -27.30 20.09
CA ASN A 295 -18.78 -27.65 21.45
C ASN A 295 -17.26 -27.80 21.67
N LYS A 296 -16.74 -27.01 22.63
CA LYS A 296 -15.40 -27.01 23.26
C LYS A 296 -14.17 -26.89 22.35
N ASP A 297 -14.21 -27.38 21.12
CA ASP A 297 -13.11 -27.31 20.16
C ASP A 297 -13.55 -26.46 18.96
N SER A 298 -13.22 -25.17 18.96
CA SER A 298 -13.48 -24.30 17.82
C SER A 298 -12.71 -24.81 16.59
N LYS A 299 -13.44 -25.41 15.65
CA LYS A 299 -12.85 -25.88 14.38
C LYS A 299 -12.74 -24.72 13.41
N CYS A 300 -11.54 -24.48 12.89
CA CYS A 300 -11.31 -23.60 11.78
C CYS A 300 -11.98 -24.14 10.51
N ILE A 301 -12.77 -23.32 9.85
CA ILE A 301 -13.24 -23.59 8.49
C ILE A 301 -12.25 -22.90 7.56
N MET A 302 -11.44 -23.68 6.87
CA MET A 302 -10.46 -23.20 5.91
C MET A 302 -10.95 -23.44 4.48
N GLN A 303 -10.50 -22.62 3.55
CA GLN A 303 -10.77 -22.77 2.13
C GLN A 303 -9.49 -22.66 1.33
N CYS A 304 -9.29 -23.56 0.37
CA CYS A 304 -8.20 -23.45 -0.59
C CYS A 304 -8.49 -22.29 -1.57
N GLN A 305 -7.69 -21.23 -1.53
CA GLN A 305 -7.84 -20.05 -2.38
C GLN A 305 -6.57 -19.76 -3.16
N CYS A 306 -6.64 -18.94 -4.20
CA CYS A 306 -5.41 -18.46 -4.85
C CYS A 306 -4.54 -17.70 -3.87
N ALA A 307 -3.26 -18.06 -3.85
CA ALA A 307 -2.25 -17.43 -3.01
C ALA A 307 -2.07 -15.95 -3.39
N TYR A 308 -1.46 -15.19 -2.47
CA TYR A 308 -1.16 -13.78 -2.70
C TYR A 308 -0.43 -13.55 -4.04
N GLY A 309 -0.93 -12.61 -4.84
CA GLY A 309 -0.39 -12.31 -6.17
C GLY A 309 -0.93 -13.20 -7.29
N PHE A 310 -1.92 -14.05 -7.02
CA PHE A 310 -2.64 -14.86 -8.00
C PHE A 310 -4.14 -14.58 -7.95
N ILE A 311 -4.81 -14.70 -9.09
CA ILE A 311 -6.27 -14.58 -9.22
C ILE A 311 -6.85 -15.85 -9.83
N GLU A 312 -8.10 -16.14 -9.48
CA GLU A 312 -8.85 -17.20 -10.12
C GLU A 312 -9.22 -16.79 -11.55
N ALA A 313 -8.76 -17.57 -12.53
CA ALA A 313 -9.12 -17.45 -13.93
C ALA A 313 -9.33 -18.86 -14.50
N ASN A 314 -10.52 -19.13 -15.06
CA ASN A 314 -10.89 -20.43 -15.62
C ASN A 314 -10.69 -21.61 -14.63
N GLY A 315 -11.06 -21.41 -13.37
CA GLY A 315 -10.93 -22.43 -12.31
C GLY A 315 -9.48 -22.75 -11.91
N ARG A 316 -8.51 -21.90 -12.27
CA ARG A 316 -7.10 -22.04 -11.90
C ARG A 316 -6.54 -20.72 -11.37
N CYS A 317 -5.52 -20.81 -10.52
CA CYS A 317 -4.83 -19.63 -10.02
C CYS A 317 -3.75 -19.16 -10.98
N SER A 318 -3.99 -18.00 -11.59
CA SER A 318 -3.09 -17.35 -12.53
C SER A 318 -2.41 -16.17 -11.87
N LYS A 319 -1.09 -16.06 -12.06
CA LYS A 319 -0.32 -15.00 -11.43
C LYS A 319 -0.73 -13.64 -12.01
N ILE A 320 -0.91 -12.65 -11.15
CA ILE A 320 -1.11 -11.24 -11.50
C ILE A 320 0.28 -10.69 -11.95
N ILE A 321 0.92 -11.31 -12.94
CA ILE A 321 2.21 -10.83 -13.45
C ILE A 321 1.92 -9.73 -14.44
N LYS A 322 2.18 -8.51 -14.02
CA LYS A 322 2.63 -7.48 -14.95
C LYS A 322 3.98 -6.99 -14.46
N ASN A 323 4.88 -6.69 -15.40
CA ASN A 323 6.06 -5.89 -15.10
C ASN A 323 5.60 -4.69 -14.25
N ILE A 324 6.34 -4.37 -13.19
CA ILE A 324 6.09 -3.22 -12.30
C ILE A 324 5.74 -1.98 -13.14
N ASP A 325 6.43 -1.77 -14.27
CA ASP A 325 6.16 -0.68 -15.21
C ASP A 325 4.74 -0.69 -15.79
N LYS A 326 4.25 -1.86 -16.19
CA LYS A 326 2.88 -2.03 -16.72
C LYS A 326 1.85 -1.76 -15.62
N ARG A 327 2.12 -2.22 -14.40
CA ARG A 327 1.24 -1.94 -13.25
C ARG A 327 1.19 -0.45 -12.94
N ILE A 328 2.33 0.23 -12.90
CA ILE A 328 2.42 1.68 -12.68
C ILE A 328 1.70 2.45 -13.79
N ASN A 329 1.88 2.06 -15.06
CA ASN A 329 1.17 2.68 -16.18
C ASN A 329 -0.35 2.52 -16.06
N CYS A 330 -0.83 1.34 -15.68
CA CYS A 330 -2.25 1.13 -15.43
C CYS A 330 -2.76 1.98 -14.26
N MET A 331 -2.04 2.02 -13.13
CA MET A 331 -2.39 2.89 -11.99
C MET A 331 -2.41 4.38 -12.35
N ARG A 332 -1.67 4.81 -13.39
CA ARG A 332 -1.71 6.17 -13.97
C ARG A 332 -2.83 6.37 -15.00
N GLY A 333 -3.83 5.50 -15.04
CA GLY A 333 -4.96 5.61 -15.96
C GLY A 333 -4.67 5.16 -17.40
N LYS A 334 -3.63 4.35 -17.63
CA LYS A 334 -3.31 3.78 -18.96
C LYS A 334 -3.52 2.26 -19.01
N CYS A 335 -4.55 1.76 -18.35
CA CYS A 335 -4.90 0.33 -18.38
C CYS A 335 -5.53 -0.08 -19.72
N ILE A 336 -5.39 -1.35 -20.05
CA ILE A 336 -6.17 -2.00 -21.11
C ILE A 336 -7.52 -2.42 -20.52
N LEU A 337 -8.57 -2.45 -21.34
CA LEU A 337 -9.89 -2.92 -20.89
C LEU A 337 -9.80 -4.36 -20.34
N ASN A 338 -10.54 -4.62 -19.27
CA ASN A 338 -10.56 -5.86 -18.50
C ASN A 338 -9.24 -6.23 -17.81
N GLU A 339 -8.27 -5.31 -17.76
CA GLU A 339 -7.02 -5.48 -17.01
C GLU A 339 -7.27 -5.56 -15.50
N VAL A 340 -6.70 -6.59 -14.86
CA VAL A 340 -6.79 -6.83 -13.42
C VAL A 340 -5.51 -6.35 -12.73
N VAL A 341 -5.67 -5.58 -11.66
CA VAL A 341 -4.57 -5.04 -10.85
C VAL A 341 -4.82 -5.33 -9.39
N GLN A 342 -3.74 -5.66 -8.68
CA GLN A 342 -3.75 -5.73 -7.23
C GLN A 342 -3.56 -4.34 -6.62
N ASP A 343 -4.40 -3.98 -5.68
CA ASP A 343 -4.46 -2.70 -4.98
C ASP A 343 -4.44 -2.95 -3.47
N VAL A 344 -3.27 -2.74 -2.85
CA VAL A 344 -3.03 -3.05 -1.43
C VAL A 344 -3.68 -2.01 -0.50
N SER A 345 -4.11 -0.87 -1.02
CA SER A 345 -4.82 0.17 -0.25
C SER A 345 -6.31 0.25 -0.57
N CYS A 346 -6.80 -0.53 -1.54
CA CYS A 346 -8.17 -0.46 -2.05
C CYS A 346 -8.59 0.95 -2.56
N SER A 347 -7.62 1.82 -2.84
CA SER A 347 -7.82 3.23 -3.22
C SER A 347 -8.14 3.42 -4.69
N LEU A 348 -7.85 2.44 -5.55
CA LEU A 348 -8.13 2.50 -6.99
C LEU A 348 -9.62 2.32 -7.28
N LYS A 349 -10.41 1.72 -6.38
CA LYS A 349 -11.85 1.47 -6.60
C LYS A 349 -12.57 2.77 -6.99
N GLY A 350 -13.23 2.75 -8.15
CA GLY A 350 -13.99 3.89 -8.69
C GLY A 350 -13.15 4.94 -9.43
N GLN A 351 -11.81 4.88 -9.33
CA GLN A 351 -10.93 5.76 -10.10
C GLN A 351 -10.90 5.37 -11.58
N PHE A 352 -10.58 6.34 -12.42
CA PHE A 352 -10.42 6.12 -13.85
C PHE A 352 -9.15 5.31 -14.13
N CYS A 353 -9.33 4.19 -14.83
CA CYS A 353 -8.24 3.33 -15.29
C CYS A 353 -7.91 3.56 -16.78
N GLY A 354 -8.70 4.40 -17.45
CA GLY A 354 -8.48 4.90 -18.80
C GLY A 354 -9.72 5.64 -19.32
N ARG A 355 -9.73 5.99 -20.62
CA ARG A 355 -10.83 6.77 -21.19
C ARG A 355 -12.14 5.96 -21.15
N ASN A 356 -13.14 6.50 -20.44
CA ASN A 356 -14.45 5.86 -20.23
C ASN A 356 -14.38 4.53 -19.46
N MET A 357 -13.33 4.32 -18.68
CA MET A 357 -13.10 3.11 -17.92
C MET A 357 -12.80 3.43 -16.46
N ARG A 358 -13.31 2.61 -15.53
CA ARG A 358 -13.06 2.72 -14.10
C ARG A 358 -12.64 1.38 -13.50
N PHE A 359 -11.86 1.45 -12.44
CA PHE A 359 -11.54 0.29 -11.62
C PHE A 359 -12.76 -0.17 -10.83
N VAL A 360 -13.17 -1.41 -11.06
CA VAL A 360 -14.25 -2.10 -10.35
C VAL A 360 -13.63 -3.14 -9.43
N LEU A 361 -14.01 -3.14 -8.15
CA LEU A 361 -13.58 -4.14 -7.18
C LEU A 361 -14.12 -5.52 -7.56
N ILE A 362 -13.24 -6.51 -7.77
CA ILE A 362 -13.64 -7.91 -7.98
C ILE A 362 -13.57 -8.68 -6.66
N LYS A 363 -12.44 -8.55 -5.95
CA LYS A 363 -12.18 -9.29 -4.71
C LYS A 363 -11.56 -8.36 -3.69
N GLN A 364 -12.02 -8.45 -2.45
CA GLN A 364 -11.41 -7.80 -1.31
C GLN A 364 -11.06 -8.90 -0.32
N SER A 365 -9.78 -9.03 0.01
CA SER A 365 -9.33 -9.87 1.12
C SER A 365 -8.82 -8.97 2.24
N VAL A 366 -9.34 -9.19 3.44
CA VAL A 366 -8.81 -8.54 4.63
C VAL A 366 -7.78 -9.48 5.21
N VAL A 367 -6.50 -9.13 5.08
CA VAL A 367 -5.46 -9.89 5.77
C VAL A 367 -5.35 -9.27 7.16
N ARG A 368 -5.85 -9.97 8.18
CA ARG A 368 -5.58 -9.64 9.57
C ARG A 368 -4.16 -10.09 9.88
N GLN A 369 -3.21 -9.17 9.89
CA GLN A 369 -1.83 -9.47 10.26
C GLN A 369 -1.50 -8.69 11.53
N HIS A 370 -1.57 -9.36 12.68
CA HIS A 370 -1.28 -8.80 14.01
C HIS A 370 -1.91 -7.40 14.24
N TYR A 371 -3.22 -7.38 14.44
CA TYR A 371 -4.05 -6.19 14.75
C TYR A 371 -4.29 -5.19 13.61
N ILE A 372 -3.45 -5.15 12.58
CA ILE A 372 -3.67 -4.25 11.42
C ILE A 372 -4.38 -5.04 10.31
N SER A 373 -5.59 -4.60 9.97
CA SER A 373 -6.34 -5.11 8.82
C SER A 373 -5.86 -4.42 7.55
N ILE A 374 -4.93 -5.04 6.82
CA ILE A 374 -4.51 -4.54 5.51
C ILE A 374 -5.50 -5.08 4.46
N GLY A 375 -6.27 -4.17 3.87
CA GLY A 375 -7.22 -4.50 2.81
C GLY A 375 -6.51 -4.75 1.50
N ASN A 376 -6.44 -5.99 1.04
CA ASN A 376 -5.88 -6.33 -0.25
C ASN A 376 -7.00 -6.46 -1.28
N CYS A 377 -7.13 -5.47 -2.15
CA CYS A 377 -8.13 -5.44 -3.19
C CYS A 377 -7.57 -5.93 -4.53
N VAL A 378 -8.41 -6.62 -5.29
CA VAL A 378 -8.19 -6.94 -6.69
C VAL A 378 -9.23 -6.17 -7.47
N VAL A 379 -8.78 -5.21 -8.26
CA VAL A 379 -9.62 -4.35 -9.09
C VAL A 379 -9.45 -4.70 -10.57
N GLN A 380 -10.49 -4.50 -11.37
CA GLN A 380 -10.45 -4.66 -12.82
C GLN A 380 -10.91 -3.40 -13.51
N CYS A 381 -10.16 -3.00 -14.53
CA CYS A 381 -10.51 -1.89 -15.38
C CYS A 381 -11.69 -2.29 -16.28
N LYS A 382 -12.89 -1.75 -16.02
CA LYS A 382 -14.10 -2.00 -16.80
C LYS A 382 -14.62 -0.70 -17.40
N CYS A 383 -15.52 -0.80 -18.38
CA CYS A 383 -16.25 0.37 -18.84
C CYS A 383 -17.00 1.04 -17.68
N ASP A 384 -17.01 2.37 -17.68
CA ASP A 384 -17.80 3.16 -16.74
C ASP A 384 -19.31 2.93 -16.97
N LYS A 385 -20.17 3.23 -15.99
CA LYS A 385 -21.60 2.87 -15.98
C LYS A 385 -22.38 3.34 -17.22
N GLU A 386 -21.94 4.42 -17.86
CA GLU A 386 -22.58 4.98 -19.07
C GLU A 386 -22.08 4.36 -20.39
N TYR A 387 -21.12 3.44 -20.31
CA TYR A 387 -20.43 2.87 -21.45
C TYR A 387 -20.56 1.35 -21.46
N ILE A 388 -20.73 0.80 -22.65
CA ILE A 388 -20.75 -0.64 -22.89
C ILE A 388 -19.48 -1.04 -23.64
N GLU A 389 -19.00 -2.26 -23.37
CA GLU A 389 -17.89 -2.84 -24.11
C GLU A 389 -18.36 -3.33 -25.48
N ARG A 390 -17.74 -2.81 -26.56
CA ARG A 390 -17.86 -3.38 -27.91
C ARG A 390 -16.48 -3.43 -28.56
N ASN A 391 -16.10 -4.60 -29.07
CA ASN A 391 -14.81 -4.81 -29.75
C ASN A 391 -13.61 -4.35 -28.91
N GLY A 392 -13.62 -4.64 -27.60
CA GLY A 392 -12.55 -4.26 -26.67
C GLY A 392 -12.44 -2.76 -26.39
N LYS A 393 -13.47 -1.96 -26.69
CA LYS A 393 -13.53 -0.52 -26.43
C LYS A 393 -14.81 -0.15 -25.68
N CYS A 394 -14.73 0.87 -24.84
CA CYS A 394 -15.89 1.42 -24.13
C CYS A 394 -16.56 2.52 -24.96
N ILE A 395 -17.75 2.22 -25.47
CA ILE A 395 -18.56 3.15 -26.26
C ILE A 395 -19.82 3.55 -25.49
N ARG A 396 -20.27 4.79 -25.68
CA ARG A 396 -21.48 5.29 -25.02
C ARG A 396 -22.69 4.57 -25.58
N GLU A 397 -23.56 4.06 -24.71
CA GLU A 397 -24.79 3.38 -25.15
C GLU A 397 -25.75 4.41 -25.76
N GLN A 398 -25.80 4.51 -27.10
CA GLN A 398 -26.76 5.35 -27.79
C GLN A 398 -28.17 4.83 -27.50
N GLY A 399 -28.93 5.56 -26.69
CA GLY A 399 -30.32 5.24 -26.36
C GLY A 399 -30.65 5.23 -24.87
N LYS A 400 -29.66 5.04 -23.98
CA LYS A 400 -29.84 5.29 -22.54
C LYS A 400 -29.38 6.70 -22.21
N THR A 401 -30.10 7.70 -22.70
CA THR A 401 -30.14 8.97 -21.98
C THR A 401 -30.88 8.68 -20.68
N THR A 402 -30.16 8.30 -19.62
CA THR A 402 -30.61 8.61 -18.29
C THR A 402 -30.90 10.11 -18.34
N LYS A 403 -32.19 10.44 -18.42
CA LYS A 403 -32.68 11.82 -18.37
C LYS A 403 -32.46 12.38 -16.96
N THR A 404 -31.26 12.22 -16.40
CA THR A 404 -30.65 13.29 -15.61
C THR A 404 -30.45 14.43 -16.60
N LYS A 405 -31.55 15.13 -16.90
CA LYS A 405 -31.53 16.44 -17.53
C LYS A 405 -30.61 17.25 -16.62
N ASN A 406 -29.33 17.36 -16.97
CA ASN A 406 -28.52 18.45 -16.46
C ASN A 406 -29.31 19.69 -16.83
N ILE A 407 -29.83 20.37 -15.81
CA ILE A 407 -30.83 21.43 -15.91
C ILE A 407 -30.35 22.53 -16.89
N CYS A 408 -29.04 22.66 -17.07
CA CYS A 408 -28.42 23.63 -17.97
C CYS A 408 -28.07 23.16 -19.40
N LEU A 409 -28.33 21.90 -19.78
CA LEU A 409 -28.08 21.44 -21.17
C LEU A 409 -29.26 21.71 -22.12
N LEU A 410 -30.28 22.45 -21.69
CA LEU A 410 -31.20 23.05 -22.65
C LEU A 410 -30.46 24.08 -23.51
N GLU A 411 -30.92 24.28 -24.74
CA GLU A 411 -30.29 25.11 -25.80
C GLU A 411 -29.85 26.53 -25.36
N ASN A 412 -30.33 26.99 -24.21
CA ASN A 412 -30.07 28.33 -23.67
C ASN A 412 -28.92 28.41 -22.64
N GLY A 413 -28.33 27.29 -22.20
CA GLY A 413 -27.30 27.28 -21.14
C GLY A 413 -27.84 27.56 -19.73
N CYS A 414 -26.94 27.58 -18.73
CA CYS A 414 -27.25 28.04 -17.37
C CYS A 414 -27.31 29.58 -17.33
N GLU A 415 -28.14 30.12 -16.44
CA GLU A 415 -28.04 31.51 -16.01
C GLU A 415 -26.82 31.71 -15.10
N THR A 416 -26.20 32.90 -15.16
CA THR A 416 -25.09 33.25 -14.27
C THR A 416 -25.56 33.17 -12.82
N GLY A 417 -24.74 32.53 -11.97
CA GLY A 417 -25.04 32.37 -10.56
C GLY A 417 -25.84 31.13 -10.21
N MET A 418 -26.40 30.39 -11.19
CA MET A 418 -27.01 29.07 -10.96
C MET A 418 -26.01 28.10 -10.34
N THR A 419 -26.45 27.37 -9.32
CA THR A 419 -25.66 26.32 -8.68
C THR A 419 -26.11 24.93 -9.13
N VAL A 420 -25.16 24.03 -9.29
CA VAL A 420 -25.37 22.62 -9.61
C VAL A 420 -24.62 21.74 -8.61
N HIS A 421 -25.19 20.60 -8.28
CA HIS A 421 -24.51 19.57 -7.51
C HIS A 421 -23.95 18.52 -8.45
N ASP A 422 -22.64 18.30 -8.35
CA ASP A 422 -21.87 17.46 -9.25
C ASP A 422 -20.97 16.53 -8.44
N GLU A 423 -21.36 15.27 -8.38
CA GLU A 423 -20.58 14.20 -7.76
C GLU A 423 -19.32 13.95 -8.60
N GLY A 424 -18.14 14.13 -8.01
CA GLY A 424 -16.83 14.03 -8.65
C GLY A 424 -16.36 15.32 -9.33
N CYS A 425 -17.13 16.41 -9.25
CA CYS A 425 -16.74 17.74 -9.70
C CYS A 425 -16.40 17.86 -11.22
N HIS A 426 -16.94 16.96 -12.05
CA HIS A 426 -16.69 16.82 -13.48
C HIS A 426 -17.03 18.06 -14.35
N LEU A 427 -17.92 18.92 -13.87
CA LEU A 427 -18.37 20.15 -14.52
C LEU A 427 -17.41 21.33 -14.31
N THR A 428 -16.47 21.24 -13.36
CA THR A 428 -15.54 22.36 -13.06
C THR A 428 -14.77 22.77 -14.30
N GLY A 429 -14.79 24.07 -14.61
CA GLY A 429 -14.15 24.65 -15.81
C GLY A 429 -14.89 24.36 -17.13
N LYS A 430 -15.96 23.56 -17.12
CA LYS A 430 -16.80 23.35 -18.33
C LYS A 430 -17.66 24.58 -18.59
N LYS A 431 -17.86 24.87 -19.87
CA LYS A 431 -18.73 25.95 -20.33
C LYS A 431 -20.17 25.69 -19.86
N CYS A 432 -20.73 26.61 -19.09
CA CYS A 432 -22.12 26.56 -18.63
C CYS A 432 -23.03 27.54 -19.40
N GLY A 433 -22.46 28.44 -20.20
CA GLY A 433 -23.16 29.27 -21.17
C GLY A 433 -22.19 30.21 -21.87
N ASN A 434 -22.68 31.23 -22.58
CA ASN A 434 -21.80 32.15 -23.30
C ASN A 434 -20.95 32.97 -22.33
N ASN A 435 -19.62 32.88 -22.49
CA ASN A 435 -18.63 33.50 -21.61
C ASN A 435 -18.72 33.08 -20.14
N MET A 436 -19.27 31.89 -19.87
CA MET A 436 -19.48 31.36 -18.53
C MET A 436 -18.95 29.94 -18.37
N ILE A 437 -18.39 29.64 -17.21
CA ILE A 437 -17.90 28.31 -16.79
C ILE A 437 -18.38 27.96 -15.39
N PHE A 438 -18.47 26.67 -15.08
CA PHE A 438 -18.72 26.24 -13.70
C PHE A 438 -17.47 26.44 -12.85
N LYS A 439 -17.63 27.09 -11.70
CA LYS A 439 -16.61 27.23 -10.65
C LYS A 439 -17.09 26.52 -9.38
N VAL A 440 -16.20 25.84 -8.68
CA VAL A 440 -16.56 25.20 -7.40
C VAL A 440 -16.84 26.28 -6.36
N VAL A 441 -17.99 26.20 -5.69
CA VAL A 441 -18.34 27.06 -4.54
C VAL A 441 -18.05 26.34 -3.24
N ASN A 442 -18.37 25.05 -3.18
CA ASN A 442 -18.16 24.22 -2.01
C ASN A 442 -17.90 22.78 -2.47
N SER A 443 -17.03 22.06 -1.76
CA SER A 443 -16.81 20.63 -1.95
C SER A 443 -16.95 19.92 -0.60
N THR A 444 -17.82 18.92 -0.53
CA THR A 444 -17.95 18.07 0.65
C THR A 444 -17.48 16.66 0.33
N VAL A 445 -16.70 16.06 1.23
CA VAL A 445 -16.30 14.65 1.14
C VAL A 445 -17.29 13.84 1.96
N ARG A 446 -18.00 12.90 1.33
CA ARG A 446 -18.92 12.01 2.05
C ARG A 446 -18.12 10.80 2.55
N ASN A 447 -17.85 10.76 3.85
CA ASN A 447 -16.96 9.76 4.49
C ASN A 447 -17.27 8.30 4.13
N GLU A 448 -18.53 7.96 3.86
CA GLU A 448 -18.94 6.57 3.62
C GLU A 448 -18.49 6.01 2.25
N THR A 449 -18.29 6.87 1.25
CA THR A 449 -18.04 6.44 -0.14
C THR A 449 -16.81 7.08 -0.78
N TYR A 450 -16.13 8.00 -0.08
CA TYR A 450 -15.04 8.84 -0.62
C TYR A 450 -15.43 9.61 -1.90
N SER A 451 -16.72 9.72 -2.21
CA SER A 451 -17.21 10.53 -3.31
C SER A 451 -17.17 12.00 -2.90
N ILE A 452 -16.48 12.81 -3.68
CA ILE A 452 -16.44 14.28 -3.52
C ILE A 452 -17.73 14.82 -4.14
N TYR A 453 -18.53 15.55 -3.39
CA TYR A 453 -19.69 16.27 -3.92
C TYR A 453 -19.32 17.74 -4.05
N CYS A 454 -19.28 18.25 -5.28
CA CYS A 454 -19.10 19.67 -5.52
C CYS A 454 -20.44 20.37 -5.72
N THR A 455 -20.65 21.45 -4.98
CA THR A 455 -21.60 22.50 -5.36
C THR A 455 -20.84 23.49 -6.23
N GLN A 456 -21.20 23.59 -7.50
CA GLN A 456 -20.55 24.46 -8.47
C GLN A 456 -21.51 25.54 -8.94
N ARG A 457 -21.00 26.71 -9.26
CA ARG A 457 -21.77 27.86 -9.73
C ARG A 457 -21.34 28.26 -11.13
N CYS A 458 -22.29 28.49 -12.02
CA CYS A 458 -22.02 29.07 -13.33
C CYS A 458 -21.59 30.53 -13.14
N SER A 459 -20.39 30.90 -13.61
CA SER A 459 -19.78 32.22 -13.40
C SER A 459 -19.08 32.69 -14.65
N CYS A 460 -18.88 34.01 -14.80
CA CYS A 460 -18.12 34.56 -15.91
C CYS A 460 -16.69 33.98 -15.93
N ILE A 461 -16.18 33.71 -17.14
CA ILE A 461 -14.87 33.06 -17.35
C ILE A 461 -13.74 33.82 -16.67
N ASN A 462 -13.74 35.14 -16.77
CA ASN A 462 -12.75 36.02 -16.17
C ASN A 462 -13.33 37.44 -16.03
N SER A 463 -12.52 38.36 -15.47
CA SER A 463 -12.89 39.75 -15.22
C SER A 463 -13.19 40.58 -16.47
N ASN A 464 -12.82 40.12 -17.67
CA ASN A 464 -13.12 40.83 -18.92
C ASN A 464 -14.59 40.67 -19.33
N PHE A 465 -15.31 39.75 -18.68
CA PHE A 465 -16.74 39.55 -18.87
C PHE A 465 -17.46 39.93 -17.58
N ILE A 466 -18.37 40.89 -17.69
CA ILE A 466 -19.18 41.39 -16.58
C ILE A 466 -20.56 40.75 -16.67
N TYR A 467 -21.14 40.45 -15.52
CA TYR A 467 -22.52 40.01 -15.45
C TYR A 467 -23.46 41.09 -16.00
N SER A 468 -24.30 40.71 -16.96
CA SER A 468 -25.32 41.56 -17.57
C SER A 468 -26.69 41.12 -17.08
N GLU A 469 -27.32 41.96 -16.26
CA GLU A 469 -28.68 41.73 -15.74
C GLU A 469 -29.72 41.56 -16.87
N ARG A 470 -29.50 42.16 -18.05
CA ARG A 470 -30.45 42.08 -19.17
C ARG A 470 -30.59 40.68 -19.75
N ASN A 471 -29.50 39.91 -19.74
CA ASN A 471 -29.43 38.61 -20.42
C ASN A 471 -29.16 37.45 -19.44
N SER A 472 -29.14 37.72 -18.12
CA SER A 472 -28.72 36.78 -17.08
C SER A 472 -27.38 36.09 -17.38
N GLY A 473 -26.52 36.77 -18.14
CA GLY A 473 -25.32 36.21 -18.78
C GLY A 473 -24.08 37.08 -18.56
N CYS A 474 -22.97 36.71 -19.20
CA CYS A 474 -21.74 37.47 -19.13
C CYS A 474 -21.42 38.14 -20.46
N GLU A 475 -21.30 39.47 -20.46
CA GLU A 475 -21.00 40.29 -21.62
C GLU A 475 -19.59 40.84 -21.52
N GLN A 476 -18.90 40.93 -22.66
CA GLN A 476 -17.56 41.49 -22.69
C GLN A 476 -17.61 42.97 -22.33
N GLN A 477 -16.76 43.39 -21.39
CA GLN A 477 -16.64 44.80 -21.03
C GLN A 477 -16.19 45.57 -22.27
N SER A 478 -17.08 46.38 -22.85
CA SER A 478 -16.72 47.29 -23.93
C SER A 478 -15.67 48.26 -23.40
N THR A 479 -14.47 48.20 -23.97
CA THR A 479 -13.32 49.07 -23.72
C THR A 479 -13.63 50.50 -24.15
N THR A 480 -14.58 51.12 -23.45
CA THR A 480 -14.76 52.56 -23.50
C THR A 480 -13.66 53.11 -22.62
N VAL A 481 -12.66 53.70 -23.28
CA VAL A 481 -11.47 54.30 -22.69
C VAL A 481 -11.91 55.41 -21.73
N SER A 482 -12.05 55.08 -20.45
CA SER A 482 -12.18 56.05 -19.38
C SER A 482 -11.19 55.69 -18.27
N SER A 483 -10.23 56.61 -18.11
CA SER A 483 -9.05 56.59 -17.26
C SER A 483 -9.29 56.14 -15.82
N PRO A 484 -8.28 55.54 -15.17
CA PRO A 484 -8.43 54.81 -13.92
C PRO A 484 -8.49 55.78 -12.73
N THR A 485 -9.55 55.69 -11.94
CA THR A 485 -9.62 56.32 -10.62
C THR A 485 -9.79 55.25 -9.54
N THR A 486 -8.69 55.05 -8.81
CA THR A 486 -8.58 54.87 -7.36
C THR A 486 -9.36 53.75 -6.66
N THR A 487 -8.58 52.74 -6.25
CA THR A 487 -8.47 52.26 -4.86
C THR A 487 -9.74 51.77 -4.17
N SER A 488 -10.03 50.49 -4.35
CA SER A 488 -10.84 49.72 -3.39
C SER A 488 -9.90 48.81 -2.60
N HIS A 489 -9.59 49.24 -1.37
CA HIS A 489 -9.10 48.36 -0.32
C HIS A 489 -10.24 47.40 0.05
N ASN A 490 -10.15 46.14 -0.38
CA ASN A 490 -10.85 45.00 0.21
C ASN A 490 -10.10 43.72 -0.19
N ILE A 491 -9.10 43.37 0.61
CA ILE A 491 -8.37 42.09 0.61
C ILE A 491 -8.38 41.70 2.11
N ILE A 492 -8.72 40.52 2.62
CA ILE A 492 -8.56 39.14 2.17
C ILE A 492 -9.67 38.29 2.85
N THR A 493 -10.50 37.58 2.09
CA THR A 493 -11.12 36.29 2.51
C THR A 493 -11.70 35.61 1.27
N VAL A 494 -10.86 35.32 0.28
CA VAL A 494 -11.24 34.46 -0.84
C VAL A 494 -10.51 33.14 -0.64
N GLY A 495 -11.23 32.20 -0.03
CA GLY A 495 -10.75 30.86 0.28
C GLY A 495 -10.58 29.97 -0.94
N MET A 496 -9.52 29.17 -0.88
CA MET A 496 -9.26 27.87 -1.52
C MET A 496 -9.27 27.67 -3.05
N HIS A 497 -9.86 28.51 -3.91
CA HIS A 497 -10.25 27.98 -5.23
C HIS A 497 -9.57 28.43 -6.53
N ASP A 498 -8.53 29.26 -6.52
CA ASP A 498 -7.77 29.51 -7.77
C ASP A 498 -6.26 29.56 -7.51
N PHE A 499 -5.63 28.44 -7.17
CA PHE A 499 -4.16 28.34 -7.09
C PHE A 499 -3.49 28.82 -8.38
N GLU A 500 -4.10 28.56 -9.54
CA GLU A 500 -3.64 29.07 -10.84
C GLU A 500 -3.65 30.59 -10.95
N MET A 501 -4.54 31.31 -10.24
CA MET A 501 -4.59 32.78 -10.30
C MET A 501 -3.36 33.43 -9.64
N TYR A 502 -2.74 32.75 -8.67
CA TYR A 502 -1.52 33.23 -8.01
C TYR A 502 -0.27 32.91 -8.85
N ILE A 503 -0.31 31.83 -9.64
CA ILE A 503 0.80 31.44 -10.51
C ILE A 503 0.81 32.34 -11.75
N GLY A 504 1.81 33.22 -11.82
CA GLY A 504 2.02 34.12 -12.95
C GLY A 504 1.65 35.58 -12.68
N LYS A 505 1.01 35.88 -11.55
CA LYS A 505 0.90 37.26 -11.07
C LYS A 505 2.26 37.71 -10.53
N GLU A 506 2.68 38.93 -10.90
CA GLU A 506 3.88 39.53 -10.34
C GLU A 506 3.53 40.23 -9.01
N TYR A 507 4.22 39.84 -7.94
CA TYR A 507 4.10 40.39 -6.60
C TYR A 507 5.25 41.34 -6.30
N ASN A 508 4.97 42.34 -5.47
CA ASN A 508 5.98 43.26 -5.00
C ASN A 508 6.81 42.61 -3.88
N ILE A 509 8.08 43.01 -3.75
CA ILE A 509 8.94 42.55 -2.64
C ILE A 509 8.29 43.00 -1.33
N GLY A 510 8.16 42.07 -0.39
CA GLY A 510 7.50 42.32 0.90
C GLY A 510 6.00 42.06 0.92
N GLU A 511 5.37 41.83 -0.24
CA GLU A 511 3.95 41.47 -0.29
C GLU A 511 3.75 40.08 0.33
N GLU A 512 2.81 40.00 1.27
CA GLU A 512 2.46 38.78 2.00
C GLU A 512 1.14 38.21 1.50
N ILE A 513 1.09 36.88 1.45
CA ILE A 513 -0.11 36.12 1.11
C ILE A 513 -0.31 35.01 2.13
N SER A 514 -1.56 34.63 2.35
CA SER A 514 -1.92 33.47 3.17
C SER A 514 -2.26 32.31 2.25
N ASP A 515 -1.54 31.19 2.39
CA ASP A 515 -1.70 30.00 1.57
C ASP A 515 -1.93 28.75 2.44
N LEU A 516 -3.13 28.18 2.36
CA LEU A 516 -3.46 26.91 2.99
C LEU A 516 -2.68 25.79 2.31
N GLY A 517 -1.89 25.07 3.10
CA GLY A 517 -0.98 24.01 2.64
C GLY A 517 0.40 24.49 2.17
N CYS A 518 0.72 25.78 2.26
CA CYS A 518 2.06 26.32 1.97
C CYS A 518 2.60 25.91 0.57
N ARG A 519 1.72 25.94 -0.42
CA ARG A 519 1.91 25.43 -1.79
C ARG A 519 2.72 26.39 -2.66
N LEU A 520 2.73 27.68 -2.32
CA LEU A 520 3.49 28.71 -3.03
C LEU A 520 4.94 28.82 -2.55
N ARG A 521 5.33 28.11 -1.48
CA ARG A 521 6.70 28.04 -0.98
C ARG A 521 7.71 27.77 -2.10
N ASN A 522 8.71 28.63 -2.20
CA ASN A 522 9.77 28.60 -3.22
C ASN A 522 9.28 28.77 -4.68
N ARG A 523 8.00 29.05 -4.93
CA ARG A 523 7.53 29.45 -6.27
C ARG A 523 7.95 30.89 -6.56
N LEU A 524 8.17 31.17 -7.84
CA LEU A 524 8.49 32.52 -8.29
C LEU A 524 7.27 33.43 -8.09
N CYS A 525 7.48 34.54 -7.41
CA CYS A 525 6.50 35.61 -7.24
C CYS A 525 6.81 36.82 -8.13
N GLY A 526 7.79 36.69 -9.03
CA GLY A 526 8.24 37.70 -9.98
C GLY A 526 9.63 37.39 -10.51
N ILE A 527 10.19 38.25 -11.36
CA ILE A 527 11.56 38.08 -11.88
C ILE A 527 12.56 38.23 -10.73
N ASN A 528 13.38 37.20 -10.49
CA ASN A 528 14.36 37.12 -9.40
C ASN A 528 13.76 37.23 -7.98
N LYS A 529 12.48 36.91 -7.84
CA LYS A 529 11.75 36.90 -6.56
C LYS A 529 11.07 35.55 -6.35
N LYS A 530 11.00 35.08 -5.11
CA LYS A 530 10.27 33.86 -4.74
C LYS A 530 9.51 34.05 -3.43
N PHE A 531 8.45 33.28 -3.24
CA PHE A 531 7.76 33.20 -1.96
C PHE A 531 8.60 32.46 -0.92
N ILE A 532 8.74 33.07 0.25
CA ILE A 532 9.34 32.48 1.46
C ILE A 532 8.30 32.42 2.57
N VAL A 533 8.29 31.35 3.35
CA VAL A 533 7.40 31.24 4.52
C VAL A 533 7.92 32.18 5.62
N VAL A 534 7.06 33.08 6.10
CA VAL A 534 7.35 33.99 7.22
C VAL A 534 6.55 33.66 8.48
N GLY A 535 5.52 32.83 8.35
CA GLY A 535 4.77 32.30 9.49
C GLY A 535 3.95 31.08 9.09
N GLU A 536 3.61 30.24 10.07
CA GLU A 536 2.68 29.11 9.91
C GLU A 536 1.50 29.30 10.85
N TYR A 537 0.30 28.87 10.44
CA TYR A 537 -0.91 28.90 11.25
C TYR A 537 -1.73 27.64 11.03
N ALA A 538 -2.53 27.25 12.02
CA ALA A 538 -3.53 26.20 11.87
C ALA A 538 -4.86 26.84 11.46
N ALA A 539 -5.61 26.20 10.56
CA ALA A 539 -6.94 26.68 10.19
C ALA A 539 -7.87 26.60 11.41
N GLU A 540 -8.69 27.65 11.62
CA GLU A 540 -9.55 27.79 12.80
C GLU A 540 -10.55 26.62 12.95
N HIS A 541 -11.03 26.08 11.83
CA HIS A 541 -12.03 25.01 11.83
C HIS A 541 -11.45 23.59 11.75
N ASP A 542 -10.16 23.45 11.43
CA ASP A 542 -9.51 22.15 11.37
C ASP A 542 -8.01 22.30 11.68
N PRO A 543 -7.57 21.97 12.90
CA PRO A 543 -6.17 22.13 13.30
C PRO A 543 -5.22 21.19 12.54
N THR A 544 -5.73 20.22 11.77
CA THR A 544 -4.91 19.38 10.89
C THR A 544 -4.54 20.10 9.59
N ILE A 545 -5.30 21.12 9.19
CA ILE A 545 -5.01 21.94 8.02
C ILE A 545 -4.04 23.05 8.46
N ARG A 546 -2.79 22.95 8.00
CA ARG A 546 -1.78 23.99 8.19
C ARG A 546 -1.77 24.96 7.00
N GLY A 547 -1.73 26.25 7.29
CA GLY A 547 -1.47 27.31 6.34
C GLY A 547 -0.14 28.01 6.63
N CYS A 548 0.39 28.68 5.61
CA CYS A 548 1.55 29.55 5.75
C CYS A 548 1.18 30.99 5.38
N ILE A 549 1.79 31.94 6.07
CA ILE A 549 1.96 33.30 5.58
C ILE A 549 3.27 33.30 4.80
N GLU A 550 3.19 33.61 3.52
CA GLU A 550 4.33 33.62 2.61
C GLU A 550 4.57 35.03 2.07
N ARG A 551 5.83 35.47 2.11
CA ARG A 551 6.26 36.80 1.66
C ARG A 551 7.05 36.67 0.37
N CYS A 552 6.77 37.52 -0.61
CA CYS A 552 7.60 37.62 -1.82
C CYS A 552 8.95 38.28 -1.48
N SER A 553 10.04 37.56 -1.69
CA SER A 553 11.41 38.01 -1.35
C SER A 553 12.37 37.80 -2.51
N CYS A 554 13.48 38.56 -2.52
CA CYS A 554 14.52 38.37 -3.53
C CYS A 554 15.17 37.00 -3.40
N ILE A 555 15.46 36.37 -4.53
CA ILE A 555 16.30 35.16 -4.57
C ILE A 555 17.74 35.51 -4.17
N MET A 556 18.23 36.66 -4.65
CA MET A 556 19.50 37.28 -4.25
C MET A 556 19.29 38.78 -4.00
N ALA A 557 19.54 39.22 -2.76
CA ALA A 557 19.44 40.62 -2.39
C ALA A 557 20.76 41.35 -2.71
N GLY A 558 20.68 42.48 -3.42
CA GLY A 558 21.80 43.39 -3.66
C GLY A 558 21.54 44.79 -3.11
N PRO A 559 22.54 45.70 -3.17
CA PRO A 559 22.46 47.06 -2.60
C PRO A 559 21.36 47.97 -3.17
N GLY A 560 20.63 47.55 -4.20
CA GLY A 560 19.58 48.35 -4.87
C GLY A 560 18.33 47.54 -5.26
N GLY A 561 18.10 46.38 -4.64
CA GLY A 561 16.97 45.49 -4.95
C GLY A 561 17.39 44.06 -5.25
N CYS A 562 16.54 43.29 -5.91
CA CYS A 562 16.90 41.93 -6.32
C CYS A 562 17.92 41.96 -7.45
N MET A 563 19.04 41.25 -7.31
CA MET A 563 20.04 41.17 -8.39
C MET A 563 19.42 40.50 -9.62
N GLN A 564 19.61 41.10 -10.79
CA GLN A 564 19.27 40.46 -12.06
C GLN A 564 20.31 39.36 -12.33
N ASN A 565 19.86 38.11 -12.47
CA ASN A 565 20.72 37.03 -12.94
C ASN A 565 21.28 37.43 -14.31
N PHE A 566 22.60 37.63 -14.39
CA PHE A 566 23.32 37.80 -15.64
C PHE A 566 23.54 36.46 -16.34
#